data_AF-A0A3D1R156-F1
#
_entry.id   AF-A0A3D1R156-F1
#
_cell.length_a   1.000
_cell.length_b   1.000
_cell.length_c   1.000
_cell.angle_alpha   90.00
_cell.angle_beta   90.00
_cell.angle_gamma   90.00
#
_symmetry.space_group_name_H-M   'P 1'
#
loop_
_entity.id
_entity.type
_entity.pdbx_description
1 polymer ?
#
loop_
_entity_poly.entity_id
_entity_poly.type
_entity_poly.pdbx_seq_one_letter_code
_entity_poly.pdbx_strand_id
1 'polypeptide(L)'
;WLRPNASHADDGDLRDDVVLQVLTHDATDFVLDIAPLGAPLTTVTSAGVAYRPAYTFDNLEIRGAAKLHTAGDVLVLDGDLASGDTATFNLASGTELKANIVDLNLAQKIGVGALTGTVYTH
;
A
#
# COMPACT_ATOMS: atom_id res chain seq x y z
N TRP A 1 -8.26 3.79 2.05
CA TRP A 1 -7.62 4.37 3.24
C TRP A 1 -6.62 5.43 2.81
N LEU A 2 -6.35 6.42 3.65
CA LEU A 2 -5.32 7.44 3.43
C LEU A 2 -4.24 7.35 4.51
N ARG A 3 -2.98 7.51 4.11
CA ARG A 3 -1.82 7.73 4.97
C ARG A 3 -1.62 9.24 5.15
N PRO A 4 -1.91 9.78 6.35
CA PRO A 4 -1.70 11.19 6.65
C PRO A 4 -0.22 11.52 6.92
N ASN A 5 0.58 10.54 7.33
CA ASN A 5 2.03 10.62 7.41
C ASN A 5 2.63 9.61 6.42
N ALA A 6 3.05 10.12 5.28
CA ALA A 6 3.63 9.30 4.23
C ALA A 6 5.10 8.90 4.53
N SER A 7 5.71 9.54 5.51
CA SER A 7 7.08 9.32 5.98
C SER A 7 7.06 8.82 7.44
N HIS A 8 6.09 7.98 7.79
CA HIS A 8 6.09 7.36 9.11
C HIS A 8 7.28 6.42 9.20
N ALA A 9 8.13 6.59 10.21
CA ALA A 9 9.38 5.84 10.47
C ALA A 9 10.45 5.87 9.35
N ASP A 10 10.09 6.18 8.10
CA ASP A 10 10.94 6.21 6.91
C ASP A 10 11.73 4.90 6.67
N ASP A 11 11.22 3.78 7.16
CA ASP A 11 11.83 2.44 7.04
C ASP A 11 11.22 1.59 5.91
N GLY A 12 10.05 1.98 5.42
CA GLY A 12 9.33 1.29 4.35
C GLY A 12 8.48 0.12 4.82
N ASP A 13 8.38 -0.10 6.12
CA ASP A 13 7.39 -1.00 6.71
C ASP A 13 6.02 -0.31 6.66
N LEU A 14 5.10 -0.83 5.83
CA LEU A 14 3.77 -0.24 5.72
C LEU A 14 2.79 -0.80 6.78
N ARG A 15 3.23 -1.73 7.64
CA ARG A 15 2.34 -2.42 8.60
C ARG A 15 2.14 -1.62 9.88
N ASP A 16 3.12 -0.80 10.27
CA ASP A 16 3.06 0.05 11.46
C ASP A 16 2.54 1.48 11.13
N ASP A 17 2.40 1.77 9.84
CA ASP A 17 1.85 3.01 9.34
C ASP A 17 0.45 3.31 9.87
N VAL A 18 0.26 4.58 10.22
CA VAL A 18 -1.08 5.12 10.48
C VAL A 18 -1.83 5.25 9.15
N VAL A 19 -2.95 4.54 9.04
CA VAL A 19 -3.92 4.66 7.94
C VAL A 19 -5.30 5.01 8.47
N LEU A 20 -5.97 5.94 7.82
CA LEU A 20 -7.29 6.44 8.23
C LEU A 20 -8.33 6.26 7.12
N GLN A 21 -9.56 5.93 7.51
CA GLN A 21 -10.66 5.78 6.57
C GLN A 21 -11.17 7.16 6.14
N VAL A 22 -11.46 7.32 4.84
CA VAL A 22 -12.23 8.47 4.36
C VAL A 22 -13.71 8.17 4.59
N LEU A 23 -14.39 8.98 5.40
CA LEU A 23 -15.81 8.83 5.71
C LEU A 23 -16.69 9.49 4.66
N THR A 24 -16.34 10.72 4.28
CA THR A 24 -17.06 11.52 3.28
C THR A 24 -16.07 12.33 2.47
N HIS A 25 -16.42 12.67 1.24
CA HIS A 25 -15.64 13.54 0.38
C HIS A 25 -16.53 14.28 -0.61
N ASP A 26 -16.03 15.39 -1.11
CA ASP A 26 -16.56 16.10 -2.26
C ASP A 26 -15.43 16.46 -3.24
N ALA A 27 -15.61 17.50 -4.04
CA ALA A 27 -14.64 17.92 -5.05
C ALA A 27 -13.36 18.53 -4.45
N THR A 28 -13.41 19.08 -3.24
CA THR A 28 -12.29 19.82 -2.62
C THR A 28 -11.87 19.26 -1.27
N ASP A 29 -12.80 18.64 -0.55
CA ASP A 29 -12.62 18.27 0.85
C ASP A 29 -12.94 16.80 1.09
N PHE A 30 -12.36 16.26 2.16
CA PHE A 30 -12.69 14.94 2.68
C PHE A 30 -12.61 14.94 4.21
N VAL A 31 -13.36 14.02 4.81
CA VAL A 31 -13.38 13.81 6.27
C VAL A 31 -12.75 12.45 6.57
N LEU A 32 -11.76 12.45 7.47
CA LEU A 32 -11.15 11.23 7.96
C LEU A 32 -11.83 10.75 9.24
N ASP A 33 -11.96 9.44 9.39
CA ASP A 33 -12.21 8.83 10.69
C ASP A 33 -10.93 8.91 11.52
N ILE A 34 -10.93 9.79 12.53
CA ILE A 34 -9.82 9.97 13.46
C ILE A 34 -10.04 9.25 14.80
N ALA A 35 -11.18 8.58 14.98
CA ALA A 35 -11.47 7.87 16.23
C ALA A 35 -10.37 6.86 16.61
N PRO A 36 -9.78 6.08 15.66
CA PRO A 36 -8.70 5.16 15.97
C PRO A 36 -7.43 5.81 16.54
N LEU A 37 -7.19 7.10 16.28
CA LEU A 37 -6.02 7.80 16.83
C LEU A 37 -6.12 8.03 18.33
N GLY A 38 -7.33 8.14 18.88
CA GLY A 38 -7.55 8.60 20.27
C GLY A 38 -7.03 10.01 20.56
N ALA A 39 -6.62 10.75 19.52
CA ALA A 39 -5.97 12.06 19.60
C ALA A 39 -6.27 12.89 18.34
N PRO A 40 -6.02 14.22 18.36
CA PRO A 40 -6.22 15.06 17.18
C PRO A 40 -5.35 14.64 15.99
N LEU A 41 -5.83 14.82 14.77
CA LEU A 41 -5.09 14.51 13.53
C LEU A 41 -3.69 15.15 13.47
N THR A 42 -3.51 16.30 14.13
CA THR A 42 -2.22 17.02 14.21
C THR A 42 -1.12 16.25 14.94
N THR A 43 -1.42 15.13 15.60
CA THR A 43 -0.39 14.26 16.20
C THR A 43 0.33 13.40 15.18
N VAL A 44 -0.27 13.17 14.01
CA VAL A 44 0.30 12.32 12.95
C VAL A 44 0.59 13.08 11.67
N THR A 45 0.09 14.30 11.50
CA THR A 45 0.34 15.09 10.28
C THR A 45 0.23 16.59 10.54
N SER A 46 0.61 17.41 9.56
CA SER A 46 0.54 18.87 9.65
C SER A 46 -0.03 19.47 8.37
N ALA A 47 -0.47 20.73 8.45
CA ALA A 47 -1.00 21.43 7.28
C ALA A 47 0.06 21.55 6.18
N GLY A 48 -0.33 21.26 4.94
CA GLY A 48 0.56 21.26 3.78
C GLY A 48 1.24 19.90 3.49
N VAL A 49 1.10 18.91 4.36
CA VAL A 49 1.55 17.54 4.08
C VAL A 49 0.55 16.85 3.15
N ALA A 50 1.05 16.32 2.04
CA ALA A 50 0.24 15.54 1.11
C ALA A 50 -0.06 14.15 1.69
N TYR A 51 -1.33 13.74 1.63
CA TYR A 51 -1.72 12.38 2.03
C TYR A 51 -1.56 11.45 0.84
N ARG A 52 -1.25 10.18 1.11
CA ARG A 52 -1.18 9.15 0.07
C ARG A 52 -2.26 8.09 0.27
N PRO A 53 -2.92 7.61 -0.80
CA PRO A 53 -3.75 6.42 -0.70
C PRO A 53 -2.95 5.22 -0.23
N ALA A 54 -3.54 4.40 0.63
CA ALA A 54 -2.98 3.12 1.05
C ALA A 54 -3.93 1.98 0.73
N TYR A 55 -3.36 0.93 0.16
CA TYR A 55 -4.03 -0.31 -0.19
C TYR A 55 -3.34 -1.47 0.52
N THR A 56 -4.08 -2.15 1.37
CA THR A 56 -3.62 -3.38 2.03
C THR A 56 -4.38 -4.55 1.42
N PHE A 57 -3.65 -5.54 0.95
CA PHE A 57 -4.19 -6.79 0.45
C PHE A 57 -3.76 -7.92 1.37
N ASP A 58 -4.70 -8.78 1.76
CA ASP A 58 -4.36 -10.06 2.40
C ASP A 58 -3.48 -10.86 1.43
N ASN A 59 -4.00 -11.11 0.23
CA ASN A 59 -3.25 -11.62 -0.91
C ASN A 59 -3.52 -10.79 -2.17
N LEU A 60 -2.54 -10.72 -3.06
CA LEU A 60 -2.69 -10.05 -4.35
C LEU A 60 -2.27 -10.98 -5.48
N GLU A 61 -3.16 -11.15 -6.46
CA GLU A 61 -2.93 -11.98 -7.63
C GLU A 61 -3.02 -11.11 -8.90
N ILE A 62 -1.96 -11.09 -9.71
CA ILE A 62 -1.93 -10.36 -10.99
C ILE A 62 -1.56 -11.32 -12.12
N ARG A 63 -2.51 -11.61 -13.02
CA ARG A 63 -2.38 -12.65 -14.07
C ARG A 63 -2.79 -12.16 -15.44
N GLY A 64 -2.50 -12.96 -16.47
CA GLY A 64 -3.00 -12.74 -17.82
C GLY A 64 -2.53 -11.42 -18.43
N ALA A 65 -1.29 -11.00 -18.11
CA ALA A 65 -0.74 -9.69 -18.46
C ALA A 65 -1.54 -8.49 -17.91
N ALA A 66 -2.32 -8.69 -16.85
CA ALA A 66 -2.98 -7.60 -16.14
C ALA A 66 -1.97 -6.68 -15.47
N LYS A 67 -2.39 -5.43 -15.26
CA LYS A 67 -1.60 -4.39 -14.63
C LYS A 67 -2.39 -3.70 -13.54
N LEU A 68 -1.81 -3.57 -12.35
CA LEU A 68 -2.34 -2.77 -11.25
C LEU A 68 -1.48 -1.52 -11.11
N HIS A 69 -2.03 -0.37 -11.45
CA HIS A 69 -1.34 0.92 -11.36
C HIS A 69 -2.05 1.83 -10.37
N THR A 70 -1.30 2.38 -9.42
CA THR A 70 -1.80 3.33 -8.44
C THR A 70 -0.76 4.40 -8.13
N ALA A 71 -1.22 5.57 -7.71
CA ALA A 71 -0.35 6.61 -7.15
C ALA A 71 -0.16 6.45 -5.62
N GLY A 72 -0.89 5.51 -5.01
CA GLY A 72 -0.77 5.19 -3.59
C GLY A 72 0.33 4.18 -3.28
N ASP A 73 0.38 3.81 -2.01
CA ASP A 73 1.24 2.76 -1.48
C ASP A 73 0.46 1.44 -1.37
N VAL A 74 1.16 0.33 -1.59
CA VAL A 74 0.59 -1.02 -1.62
C VAL A 74 1.34 -1.90 -0.62
N LEU A 75 0.59 -2.48 0.32
CA LEU A 75 1.03 -3.53 1.23
C LEU A 75 0.36 -4.84 0.82
N VAL A 76 1.16 -5.88 0.60
CA VAL A 76 0.69 -7.27 0.43
C VAL A 76 1.12 -8.05 1.66
N LEU A 77 0.16 -8.53 2.45
CA LEU A 77 0.44 -9.23 3.71
C LEU A 77 0.99 -10.64 3.46
N ASP A 78 0.32 -11.40 2.60
CA ASP A 78 0.68 -12.75 2.19
C ASP A 78 0.71 -12.78 0.67
N GLY A 79 1.77 -13.29 0.03
CA GLY A 79 2.06 -13.12 -1.40
C GLY A 79 0.89 -13.25 -2.41
N ASP A 80 0.90 -14.29 -3.22
CA ASP A 80 -0.15 -14.58 -4.21
C ASP A 80 -0.89 -15.88 -3.86
N LEU A 81 -2.13 -16.02 -4.32
CA LEU A 81 -2.94 -17.21 -4.03
C LEU A 81 -2.57 -18.39 -4.93
N ALA A 82 -2.09 -18.14 -6.15
CA ALA A 82 -1.82 -19.18 -7.13
C ALA A 82 -0.62 -20.07 -6.78
N SER A 83 0.31 -19.55 -6.00
CA SER A 83 1.51 -20.24 -5.53
C SER A 83 1.20 -21.25 -4.41
N GLY A 84 0.08 -21.07 -3.70
CA GLY A 84 -0.35 -21.99 -2.64
C GLY A 84 0.48 -21.87 -1.35
N ASP A 85 1.18 -20.75 -1.17
CA ASP A 85 1.93 -20.39 0.02
C ASP A 85 1.77 -18.88 0.33
N THR A 86 2.31 -18.41 1.46
CA THR A 86 2.25 -16.99 1.86
C THR A 86 3.52 -16.21 1.51
N ALA A 87 4.54 -16.87 0.99
CA ALA A 87 5.89 -16.33 0.81
C ALA A 87 6.23 -16.01 -0.64
N THR A 88 5.37 -16.36 -1.59
CA THR A 88 5.61 -16.19 -3.02
C THR A 88 4.68 -15.14 -3.60
N PHE A 89 5.24 -14.14 -4.28
CA PHE A 89 4.49 -13.18 -5.09
C PHE A 89 4.94 -13.26 -6.56
N ASN A 90 4.28 -14.10 -7.34
CA ASN A 90 4.65 -14.44 -8.71
C ASN A 90 4.06 -13.47 -9.73
N LEU A 91 4.93 -12.70 -10.37
CA LEU A 91 4.56 -11.88 -11.51
C LEU A 91 5.04 -12.53 -12.81
N ALA A 92 4.10 -13.13 -13.54
CA ALA A 92 4.36 -13.70 -14.86
C ALA A 92 4.72 -12.62 -15.90
N SER A 93 5.21 -13.06 -17.06
CA SER A 93 5.53 -12.12 -18.16
C SER A 93 4.33 -11.26 -18.55
N GLY A 94 4.58 -9.97 -18.74
CA GLY A 94 3.57 -8.98 -19.12
C GLY A 94 2.73 -8.43 -17.96
N THR A 95 2.85 -8.97 -16.74
CA THR A 95 2.17 -8.41 -15.57
C THR A 95 2.98 -7.27 -14.94
N GLU A 96 2.27 -6.37 -14.27
CA GLU A 96 2.90 -5.22 -13.61
C GLU A 96 2.10 -4.77 -12.38
N LEU A 97 2.79 -4.55 -11.27
CA LEU A 97 2.31 -3.73 -10.15
C LEU A 97 3.15 -2.46 -10.12
N LYS A 98 2.47 -1.32 -10.26
CA LYS A 98 3.08 0.00 -10.14
C LYS A 98 2.41 0.77 -9.01
N ALA A 99 3.21 1.19 -8.05
CA ALA A 99 2.79 1.98 -6.89
C ALA A 99 3.88 3.00 -6.53
N ASN A 100 3.61 3.88 -5.57
CA ASN A 100 4.65 4.72 -4.99
C ASN A 100 5.59 3.87 -4.13
N ILE A 101 5.05 3.16 -3.14
CA ILE A 101 5.72 2.09 -2.40
C ILE A 101 5.00 0.76 -2.64
N VAL A 102 5.76 -0.33 -2.79
CA VAL A 102 5.28 -1.71 -2.70
C VAL A 102 6.01 -2.39 -1.54
N ASP A 103 5.27 -2.74 -0.49
CA ASP A 103 5.74 -3.58 0.60
C ASP A 103 5.14 -4.97 0.45
N LEU A 104 5.99 -5.97 0.27
CA LEU A 104 5.57 -7.37 0.14
C LEU A 104 5.54 -8.12 1.47
N ASN A 105 5.73 -7.42 2.60
CA ASN A 105 5.86 -8.02 3.91
C ASN A 105 6.97 -9.10 3.91
N LEU A 106 6.57 -10.38 3.97
CA LEU A 106 7.46 -11.54 3.96
C LEU A 106 7.55 -12.22 2.59
N ALA A 107 6.73 -11.80 1.62
CA ALA A 107 6.67 -12.42 0.31
C ALA A 107 7.85 -11.98 -0.58
N GLN A 108 8.38 -12.94 -1.33
CA GLN A 108 9.43 -12.71 -2.32
C GLN A 108 8.83 -12.66 -3.71
N LYS A 109 9.17 -11.60 -4.44
CA LYS A 109 8.76 -11.48 -5.84
C LYS A 109 9.53 -12.47 -6.71
N ILE A 110 8.80 -13.34 -7.40
CA ILE A 110 9.33 -14.21 -8.44
C ILE A 110 8.77 -13.85 -9.82
N GLY A 111 9.31 -14.47 -10.87
CA GLY A 111 8.89 -14.23 -12.24
C GLY A 111 9.43 -12.94 -12.86
N VAL A 112 9.08 -12.71 -14.12
CA VAL A 112 9.65 -11.66 -14.98
C VAL A 112 8.75 -10.44 -15.16
N GLY A 113 7.54 -10.46 -14.59
CA GLY A 113 6.68 -9.27 -14.52
C GLY A 113 7.30 -8.18 -13.65
N ALA A 114 6.78 -6.96 -13.77
CA ALA A 114 7.41 -5.78 -13.21
C ALA A 114 6.81 -5.37 -11.86
N LEU A 115 7.70 -5.02 -10.92
CA LEU A 115 7.38 -4.18 -9.76
C LEU A 115 7.99 -2.81 -10.01
N THR A 116 7.16 -1.78 -10.01
CA THR A 116 7.57 -0.40 -10.26
C THR A 116 7.19 0.48 -9.07
N GLY A 117 8.17 1.17 -8.49
CA GLY A 117 8.05 1.95 -7.26
C GLY A 117 9.25 1.70 -6.36
N THR A 118 9.22 2.23 -5.13
CA THR A 118 10.15 1.79 -4.08
C THR A 118 9.64 0.46 -3.51
N VAL A 119 10.47 -0.58 -3.50
CA VAL A 119 10.05 -1.93 -3.09
C VAL A 119 10.73 -2.31 -1.79
N TYR A 120 9.94 -2.79 -0.83
CA TYR A 120 10.40 -3.31 0.46
C TYR A 120 9.99 -4.78 0.65
N THR A 121 10.85 -5.50 1.36
CA THR A 121 10.70 -6.89 1.81
C THR A 121 11.40 -7.00 3.16
N HIS A 122 10.81 -7.71 4.12
CA HIS A 122 11.31 -7.80 5.50
C HIS A 122 11.85 -9.20 5.84
#